data_AF-A0A931L2B1-F1
#
_entry.id   AF-A0A931L2B1-F1
#
_cell.length_a   1.000
_cell.length_b   1.000
_cell.length_c   1.000
_cell.angle_alpha   90.00
_cell.angle_beta   90.00
_cell.angle_gamma   90.00
#
_symmetry.space_group_name_H-M   'P 1'
#
loop_
_entity.id
_entity.type
_entity.pdbx_description
1 polymer ?
#
loop_
_entity_poly.entity_id
_entity_poly.type
_entity_poly.pdbx_seq_one_letter_code
_entity_poly.pdbx_strand_id
1 'polypeptide(L)'
;MDFPIRYSRLVDGEYEDPKPLSEAINTGTYLNHPFIAPDESYLLWDAKREDGYGDSDIYISFRQDDGSWGAAINLGDKINTDAWEASASVTPDGEYLFFNRNMGSDEYEDVDIFWVDAGIIETLRPGS
;
A
#
# COMPACT_ATOMS: atom_id res chain seq x y z
N MET A 1 -7.65 12.46 -12.87
CA MET A 1 -8.37 12.94 -11.67
C MET A 1 -7.57 12.44 -10.50
N ASP A 2 -7.24 13.31 -9.54
CA ASP A 2 -6.56 12.90 -8.31
C ASP A 2 -7.60 12.41 -7.31
N PHE A 3 -7.50 11.14 -6.94
CA PHE A 3 -8.31 10.50 -5.90
C PHE A 3 -7.40 10.20 -4.72
N PRO A 4 -7.25 11.13 -3.76
CA PRO A 4 -6.40 10.88 -2.60
C PRO A 4 -7.02 9.80 -1.72
N ILE A 5 -6.17 8.99 -1.09
CA ILE A 5 -6.58 8.12 0.01
C ILE A 5 -7.04 9.02 1.17
N ARG A 6 -8.25 8.74 1.64
CA ARG A 6 -8.92 9.45 2.74
C ARG A 6 -9.22 8.49 3.86
N TYR A 7 -9.33 9.02 5.07
CA TYR A 7 -9.79 8.28 6.23
C TYR A 7 -10.94 9.02 6.92
N SER A 8 -11.78 8.27 7.61
CA SER A 8 -12.79 8.77 8.55
C SER A 8 -12.69 7.96 9.83
N ARG A 9 -12.90 8.61 10.97
CA ARG A 9 -12.88 7.97 12.29
C ARG A 9 -14.29 7.82 12.81
N LEU A 10 -14.56 6.72 13.49
CA LEU A 10 -15.77 6.52 14.26
C LEU A 10 -15.55 7.10 15.67
N VAL A 11 -16.22 8.19 15.98
CA VAL A 11 -16.16 8.86 17.29
C VAL A 11 -17.57 8.92 17.86
N ASP A 12 -17.76 8.40 19.07
CA ASP A 12 -19.06 8.36 19.75
C ASP A 12 -20.21 7.73 18.91
N GLY A 13 -19.86 6.78 18.03
CA GLY A 13 -20.82 6.08 17.17
C GLY A 13 -21.14 6.80 15.86
N GLU A 14 -20.52 7.95 15.58
CA GLU A 14 -20.68 8.70 14.33
C GLU A 14 -19.35 8.77 13.56
N TYR A 15 -19.42 8.65 12.23
CA TYR A 15 -18.25 8.84 11.38
C TYR A 15 -18.01 10.33 11.14
N GLU A 16 -16.76 10.76 11.33
CA GLU A 16 -16.34 12.10 10.93
C GLU A 16 -16.35 12.29 9.40
N ASP A 17 -16.36 13.55 8.94
CA ASP A 17 -16.14 13.85 7.52
C ASP A 17 -14.79 13.30 7.04
N PRO A 18 -14.73 12.62 5.86
CA PRO A 18 -13.50 12.03 5.34
C PRO A 18 -12.42 13.08 5.03
N LYS A 19 -11.26 12.91 5.65
CA LYS A 19 -10.10 13.80 5.46
C LYS A 19 -9.03 13.08 4.64
N PRO A 20 -8.33 13.78 3.72
CA PRO A 20 -7.20 13.17 3.01
C PRO A 20 -6.09 12.83 3.99
N LEU A 21 -5.40 11.72 3.74
CA LEU A 21 -4.10 11.45 4.37
C LEU A 21 -3.07 12.48 3.90
N SER A 22 -1.95 12.60 4.62
CA SER A 22 -0.86 13.52 4.29
C SER A 22 -0.23 13.23 2.92
N GLU A 23 0.55 14.17 2.43
CA GLU A 23 1.33 14.02 1.17
C GLU A 23 2.30 12.84 1.22
N ALA A 24 2.74 12.44 2.43
CA ALA A 24 3.57 11.24 2.62
C ALA A 24 2.92 9.97 2.05
N ILE A 25 1.59 9.90 2.04
CA ILE A 25 0.80 8.83 1.43
C ILE A 25 0.35 9.24 0.02
N ASN A 26 -0.28 10.42 -0.09
CA ASN A 26 -0.94 10.92 -1.30
C ASN A 26 0.04 11.54 -2.32
N THR A 27 1.09 10.80 -2.67
CA THR A 27 2.05 11.15 -3.73
C THR A 27 1.93 10.18 -4.91
N GLY A 28 1.87 10.72 -6.13
CA GLY A 28 1.73 9.95 -7.38
C GLY A 28 0.31 9.99 -7.95
N THR A 29 0.03 9.03 -8.82
CA THR A 29 -1.30 8.84 -9.43
C THR A 29 -1.79 7.43 -9.17
N TYR A 30 -3.08 7.15 -9.43
CA TYR A 30 -3.68 5.83 -9.21
C TYR A 30 -3.49 5.31 -7.78
N LEU A 31 -3.76 6.15 -6.79
CA LEU A 31 -3.70 5.81 -5.36
C LEU A 31 -4.90 4.90 -5.01
N ASN A 32 -4.72 3.58 -5.07
CA ASN A 32 -5.80 2.61 -4.92
C ASN A 32 -5.52 1.53 -3.86
N HIS A 33 -6.56 0.73 -3.61
CA HIS A 33 -6.57 -0.48 -2.78
C HIS A 33 -5.79 -0.38 -1.45
N PRO A 34 -6.11 0.60 -0.58
CA PRO A 34 -5.44 0.69 0.71
C PRO A 34 -5.77 -0.52 1.60
N PHE A 35 -4.73 -1.06 2.25
CA PHE A 35 -4.83 -2.04 3.32
C PHE A 35 -4.17 -1.47 4.57
N ILE A 36 -4.90 -1.38 5.67
CA ILE A 36 -4.36 -0.98 6.98
C ILE A 36 -4.22 -2.20 7.87
N ALA A 37 -3.08 -2.33 8.55
CA ALA A 37 -2.87 -3.39 9.53
C ALA A 37 -3.91 -3.31 10.66
N PRO A 38 -4.34 -4.43 11.26
CA PRO A 38 -5.32 -4.43 12.36
C PRO A 38 -4.91 -3.59 13.57
N ASP A 39 -3.61 -3.46 13.82
CA ASP A 39 -3.02 -2.65 14.89
C ASP A 39 -2.66 -1.22 14.43
N GLU A 40 -3.03 -0.85 13.21
CA GLU A 40 -2.68 0.40 12.52
C GLU A 40 -1.16 0.68 12.41
N SER A 41 -0.30 -0.33 12.59
CA SER A 41 1.15 -0.13 12.59
C SER A 41 1.73 0.17 11.21
N TYR A 42 1.05 -0.25 10.14
CA TYR A 42 1.40 0.08 8.76
C TYR A 42 0.16 0.21 7.85
N LEU A 43 0.36 0.90 6.73
CA LEU A 43 -0.59 1.06 5.63
C LEU A 43 0.10 0.63 4.34
N LEU A 44 -0.54 -0.24 3.57
CA LEU A 44 -0.17 -0.62 2.21
C LEU A 44 -1.15 0.03 1.22
N TRP A 45 -0.66 0.38 0.04
CA TRP A 45 -1.49 0.82 -1.09
C TRP A 45 -0.70 0.69 -2.39
N ASP A 46 -1.40 0.74 -3.51
CA ASP A 46 -0.76 0.81 -4.83
C ASP A 46 -0.86 2.21 -5.44
N ALA A 47 0.19 2.59 -6.17
CA ALA A 47 0.31 3.89 -6.83
C ALA A 47 1.29 3.84 -7.99
N LYS A 48 1.07 4.71 -8.97
CA LYS A 48 2.05 5.03 -10.01
C LYS A 48 2.86 6.26 -9.61
N ARG A 49 4.19 6.12 -9.58
CA ARG A 49 5.13 7.22 -9.30
C ARG A 49 6.29 7.20 -10.30
N GLU A 50 6.91 8.36 -10.50
CA GLU A 50 8.07 8.50 -11.40
C GLU A 50 9.31 7.74 -10.90
N ASP A 51 9.39 7.49 -9.58
CA ASP A 51 10.47 6.76 -8.93
C ASP A 51 10.15 5.28 -8.67
N GLY A 52 9.05 4.77 -9.24
CA GLY A 52 8.66 3.35 -9.19
C GLY A 52 9.37 2.47 -10.24
N TYR A 53 9.12 1.17 -10.17
CA TYR A 53 9.64 0.16 -11.08
C TYR A 53 8.81 0.04 -12.37
N GLY A 54 7.48 0.11 -12.26
CA GLY A 54 6.59 -0.19 -13.37
C GLY A 54 5.38 0.72 -13.49
N ASP A 55 4.25 0.13 -13.88
CA ASP A 55 3.01 0.86 -14.09
C ASP A 55 2.36 1.25 -12.77
N SER A 56 2.17 0.28 -11.88
CA SER A 56 1.68 0.49 -10.51
C SER A 56 2.54 -0.33 -9.58
N ASP A 57 3.02 0.31 -8.53
CA ASP A 57 3.85 -0.31 -7.52
C ASP A 57 3.13 -0.31 -6.17
N ILE A 58 3.43 -1.29 -5.34
CA ILE A 58 2.96 -1.36 -3.96
C ILE A 58 3.92 -0.60 -3.05
N TYR A 59 3.35 0.29 -2.24
CA TYR A 59 4.05 1.09 -1.24
C TYR A 59 3.56 0.73 0.16
N ILE A 60 4.43 0.95 1.14
CA ILE A 60 4.14 0.84 2.56
C ILE A 60 4.50 2.14 3.29
N SER A 61 3.72 2.49 4.31
CA SER A 61 4.07 3.52 5.28
C SER A 61 3.86 2.98 6.69
N PHE A 62 4.81 3.29 7.57
CA PHE A 62 4.76 2.91 8.98
C PHE A 62 4.22 4.05 9.83
N ARG A 63 3.37 3.69 10.78
CA ARG A 63 2.88 4.63 11.78
C ARG A 63 4.02 5.06 12.70
N GLN A 64 4.12 6.36 12.94
CA GLN A 64 5.13 6.98 13.81
C GLN A 64 4.61 7.12 15.24
N ASP A 65 5.51 7.34 16.19
CA ASP A 65 5.19 7.51 17.62
C ASP A 65 4.26 8.70 17.89
N ASP A 66 4.31 9.74 17.07
CA ASP A 66 3.42 10.91 17.14
C ASP A 66 2.03 10.66 16.51
N GLY A 67 1.79 9.45 16.01
CA GLY A 67 0.56 9.04 15.36
C GLY A 67 0.44 9.51 13.91
N SER A 68 1.48 10.09 13.30
CA SER A 68 1.53 10.38 11.87
C SER A 68 1.90 9.15 11.04
N TRP A 69 1.66 9.22 9.73
CA TRP A 69 2.16 8.23 8.77
C TRP A 69 3.51 8.68 8.23
N GLY A 70 4.50 7.79 8.25
CA GLY A 70 5.83 8.05 7.71
C GLY A 70 5.85 8.19 6.19
N ALA A 71 7.03 8.50 5.64
CA ALA A 71 7.24 8.51 4.20
C ALA A 71 6.90 7.14 3.58
N ALA A 72 6.30 7.17 2.39
CA ALA A 72 6.04 5.97 1.61
C ALA A 72 7.35 5.29 1.18
N ILE A 73 7.43 3.99 1.37
CA ILE A 73 8.54 3.13 1.01
C ILE A 73 8.04 2.16 -0.06
N ASN A 74 8.73 2.08 -1.18
CA ASN A 74 8.45 1.10 -2.23
C ASN A 74 8.81 -0.32 -1.72
N LEU A 75 7.95 -1.34 -1.95
CA LEU A 75 8.22 -2.71 -1.49
C LEU A 75 9.42 -3.42 -2.16
N GLY A 76 10.08 -2.75 -3.11
CA GLY A 76 11.32 -3.20 -3.71
C GLY A 76 11.13 -4.21 -4.86
N ASP A 77 12.23 -4.53 -5.52
CA ASP A 77 12.31 -5.31 -6.76
C ASP A 77 11.89 -6.79 -6.64
N LYS A 78 11.66 -7.27 -5.42
CA LYS A 78 11.11 -8.62 -5.18
C LYS A 78 9.60 -8.67 -5.37
N ILE A 79 8.92 -7.54 -5.14
CA ILE A 79 7.47 -7.42 -5.19
C ILE A 79 7.06 -6.56 -6.37
N ASN A 80 7.67 -5.39 -6.53
CA ASN A 80 7.37 -4.49 -7.63
C ASN A 80 8.28 -4.80 -8.81
N THR A 81 7.71 -4.84 -10.00
CA THR A 81 8.43 -5.09 -11.23
C THR A 81 8.04 -4.04 -12.28
N ASP A 82 8.51 -4.22 -13.50
CA ASP A 82 8.11 -3.40 -14.64
C ASP A 82 6.61 -3.53 -14.97
N ALA A 83 5.93 -4.53 -14.38
CA ALA A 83 4.51 -4.81 -14.56
C ALA A 83 3.61 -3.89 -13.72
N TRP A 84 2.36 -4.28 -13.59
CA TRP A 84 1.40 -3.66 -12.69
C TRP A 84 1.21 -4.56 -11.48
N GLU A 85 1.55 -4.06 -10.30
CA GLU A 85 1.26 -4.67 -9.02
C GLU A 85 0.28 -3.84 -8.17
N ALA A 86 -0.65 -4.53 -7.51
CA ALA A 86 -1.73 -3.88 -6.79
C ALA A 86 -2.40 -4.76 -5.73
N SER A 87 -3.32 -4.15 -4.99
CA SER A 87 -4.25 -4.84 -4.08
C SER A 87 -3.55 -5.68 -3.01
N ALA A 88 -2.44 -5.17 -2.49
CA ALA A 88 -1.68 -5.86 -1.46
C ALA A 88 -2.51 -6.01 -0.16
N SER A 89 -2.45 -7.18 0.45
CA SER A 89 -3.08 -7.45 1.74
C SER A 89 -2.29 -8.48 2.53
N VAL A 90 -2.41 -8.44 3.86
CA VAL A 90 -1.72 -9.37 4.76
C VAL A 90 -2.73 -10.27 5.46
N THR A 91 -2.39 -11.55 5.61
CA THR A 91 -3.25 -12.52 6.30
C THR A 91 -3.48 -12.15 7.76
N PRO A 92 -4.61 -12.56 8.38
CA PRO A 92 -4.91 -12.21 9.77
C PRO A 92 -3.87 -12.68 10.80
N ASP A 93 -3.14 -13.76 10.49
CA ASP A 93 -2.03 -14.28 11.30
C ASP A 93 -0.69 -13.56 11.05
N GLY A 94 -0.63 -12.68 10.05
CA GLY A 94 0.56 -11.93 9.69
C GLY A 94 1.64 -12.76 8.98
N GLU A 95 1.34 -13.97 8.50
CA GLU A 95 2.34 -14.85 7.88
C GLU A 95 2.58 -14.53 6.40
N TYR A 96 1.54 -14.12 5.66
CA TYR A 96 1.63 -13.97 4.21
C TYR A 96 1.12 -12.62 3.73
N LEU A 97 1.85 -12.02 2.79
CA LEU A 97 1.42 -10.88 2.00
C LEU A 97 1.00 -11.36 0.62
N PHE A 98 -0.26 -11.12 0.25
CA PHE A 98 -0.84 -11.40 -1.07
C PHE A 98 -0.89 -10.13 -1.91
N PHE A 99 -0.69 -10.25 -3.21
CA PHE A 99 -0.79 -9.14 -4.16
C PHE A 99 -1.10 -9.64 -5.58
N ASN A 100 -1.62 -8.75 -6.41
CA ASN A 100 -1.91 -9.04 -7.81
C ASN A 100 -0.76 -8.59 -8.69
N ARG A 101 -0.48 -9.31 -9.79
CA ARG A 101 0.46 -8.88 -10.84
C ARG A 101 -0.10 -9.17 -12.23
N ASN A 102 0.04 -8.20 -13.14
CA ASN A 102 -0.21 -8.42 -14.57
C ASN A 102 0.91 -9.31 -15.18
N MET A 103 0.52 -10.39 -15.86
CA MET A 103 1.42 -11.40 -16.42
C MET A 103 1.86 -11.13 -17.87
N GLY A 104 1.68 -9.90 -18.36
CA GLY A 104 2.13 -9.46 -19.68
C GLY A 104 1.00 -9.31 -20.69
N SER A 105 -0.19 -8.96 -20.22
CA SER A 105 -1.37 -8.68 -21.03
C SER A 105 -1.62 -7.19 -21.21
N ASP A 106 -2.20 -6.84 -22.36
CA ASP A 106 -2.83 -5.53 -22.53
C ASP A 106 -4.08 -5.43 -21.64
N GLU A 107 -4.41 -4.22 -21.19
CA GLU A 107 -5.63 -3.91 -20.41
C GLU A 107 -5.87 -4.80 -19.17
N TYR A 108 -4.83 -5.43 -18.62
CA TYR A 108 -4.89 -6.27 -17.42
C TYR A 108 -5.80 -7.51 -17.57
N GLU A 109 -5.90 -8.09 -18.77
CA GLU A 109 -6.69 -9.30 -19.04
C GLU A 109 -6.15 -10.57 -18.36
N ASP A 110 -4.84 -10.61 -18.10
CA ASP A 110 -4.11 -11.70 -17.43
C ASP A 110 -3.44 -11.17 -16.16
N VAL A 111 -4.11 -11.36 -15.03
CA VAL A 111 -3.64 -10.98 -13.69
C VAL A 111 -3.69 -12.21 -12.81
N ASP A 112 -2.58 -12.52 -12.16
CA ASP A 112 -2.47 -13.62 -11.21
C ASP A 112 -2.22 -13.10 -9.79
N ILE A 113 -2.51 -13.94 -8.80
CA ILE A 113 -2.31 -13.66 -7.39
C ILE A 113 -1.01 -14.30 -6.93
N PHE A 114 -0.12 -13.46 -6.43
CA PHE A 114 1.14 -13.85 -5.83
C PHE A 114 1.07 -13.74 -4.31
N TRP A 115 1.98 -14.43 -3.63
CA TRP A 115 2.17 -14.31 -2.20
C TRP A 115 3.63 -14.46 -1.82
N VAL A 116 4.00 -13.84 -0.71
CA VAL A 116 5.33 -13.96 -0.08
C VAL A 116 5.18 -14.06 1.44
N ASP A 117 6.26 -14.44 2.11
CA ASP A 117 6.41 -14.27 3.56
C ASP A 117 6.27 -12.78 3.93
N ALA A 118 5.34 -12.46 4.83
CA ALA A 118 5.06 -11.08 5.22
C ALA A 118 6.20 -10.44 6.03
N GLY A 119 7.18 -11.21 6.50
CA GLY A 119 8.39 -10.70 7.16
C GLY A 119 9.20 -9.74 6.28
N ILE A 120 8.96 -9.70 4.96
CA ILE A 120 9.50 -8.64 4.10
C ILE A 120 9.14 -7.23 4.59
N ILE A 121 7.96 -7.04 5.20
CA ILE A 121 7.53 -5.75 5.78
C ILE A 121 8.52 -5.28 6.84
N GLU A 122 8.98 -6.18 7.70
CA GLU A 122 9.87 -5.83 8.80
C GLU A 122 11.27 -5.42 8.31
N THR A 123 11.68 -5.91 7.14
CA THR A 123 12.94 -5.48 6.49
C THR A 123 12.90 -4.05 5.99
N LEU A 124 11.70 -3.47 5.86
CA LEU A 124 11.47 -2.09 5.42
C LEU A 124 11.18 -1.14 6.58
N ARG A 125 10.96 -1.66 7.79
CA ARG A 125 10.65 -0.85 8.96
C ARG A 125 11.87 0.01 9.33
N PRO A 126 11.75 1.36 9.39
CA PRO A 126 12.87 2.20 9.78
C PRO A 126 13.35 1.86 11.20
N GLY A 127 14.65 1.58 11.35
CA GLY A 127 15.27 1.31 12.65
C GLY A 127 15.19 -0.14 13.14
N SER A 128 14.81 -1.10 12.27
CA SER A 128 14.98 -2.54 12.52
C SER A 128 16.43 -3.02 12.36
#